data_AF-A0A2A9GQW5-F1
#
_entry.id   AF-A0A2A9GQW5-F1
#
_cell.length_a   1.000
_cell.length_b   1.000
_cell.length_c   1.000
_cell.angle_alpha   90.00
_cell.angle_beta   90.00
_cell.angle_gamma   90.00
#
_symmetry.space_group_name_H-M   'P 1'
#
loop_
_entity.id
_entity.type
_entity.pdbx_description
1 polymer ?
#
loop_
_entity_poly.entity_id
_entity_poly.type
_entity_poly.pdbx_seq_one_letter_code
_entity_poly.pdbx_strand_id
1 'polypeptide(L)'
;MHPGFDGSRLRAATGPRDAGTLTGMDQQEIEAFWADARVRAGLNPAHALTGPTTSESMPPPAWSFGADPDQANRLLQLVLDGTKTATASAEWDYKVEGEALPTPGDLSIILDGAGHPRALIRTTEVSVVPFDQVDSDHAYAEGEGDRSLAGWREVHQQFFTQHAGHDRGFSADMPVVLERFKVLVTR
;
A
#
# COMPACT_ATOMS: atom_id res chain seq x y z
N MET A 1 -13.92 -3.05 36.95
CA MET A 1 -14.20 -1.67 36.54
C MET A 1 -12.86 -0.95 36.51
N HIS A 2 -12.22 -0.58 35.42
CA HIS A 2 -12.52 -0.50 33.98
C HIS A 2 -11.25 -0.94 33.23
N PRO A 3 -11.30 -1.65 32.09
CA PRO A 3 -10.14 -1.71 31.20
C PRO A 3 -10.08 -0.41 30.40
N GLY A 4 -8.92 0.25 30.47
CA GLY A 4 -8.59 1.40 29.63
C GLY A 4 -8.55 0.97 28.17
N PHE A 5 -9.20 1.77 27.33
CA PHE A 5 -9.16 1.68 25.88
C PHE A 5 -7.73 2.03 25.44
N ASP A 6 -6.96 1.03 25.00
CA ASP A 6 -5.63 1.21 24.40
C ASP A 6 -5.82 1.36 22.89
N GLY A 7 -5.50 2.55 22.37
CA GLY A 7 -5.64 2.97 20.98
C GLY A 7 -4.63 2.30 20.05
N SER A 8 -4.52 0.98 20.14
CA SER A 8 -3.65 0.18 19.31
C SER A 8 -4.09 0.23 17.84
N ARG A 9 -3.18 0.82 17.04
CA ARG A 9 -2.79 0.40 15.69
C ARG A 9 -3.65 0.91 14.55
N LEU A 10 -3.22 2.05 14.07
CA LEU A 10 -3.50 2.53 12.74
C LEU A 10 -2.15 2.79 12.08
N ARG A 11 -1.82 1.97 11.09
CA ARG A 11 -0.56 2.02 10.34
C ARG A 11 -0.76 2.92 9.14
N ALA A 12 0.21 3.81 8.92
CA ALA A 12 0.15 4.78 7.87
C ALA A 12 0.71 4.21 6.56
N ALA A 13 -0.13 4.09 5.53
CA ALA A 13 0.39 3.96 4.17
C ALA A 13 0.78 5.32 3.65
N THR A 14 2.03 5.60 3.96
CA THR A 14 3.02 6.20 3.06
C THR A 14 4.45 5.92 3.58
N GLY A 15 4.60 4.99 4.54
CA GLY A 15 5.87 4.33 4.91
C GLY A 15 5.91 2.87 4.40
N PRO A 16 7.05 2.18 4.56
CA PRO A 16 7.35 0.88 3.96
C PRO A 16 6.48 -0.27 4.49
N ARG A 17 6.57 -1.41 3.80
CA ARG A 17 5.61 -2.53 3.86
C ARG A 17 5.92 -3.46 5.03
N ASP A 18 6.11 -2.90 6.22
CA ASP A 18 6.51 -3.71 7.35
C ASP A 18 5.28 -4.34 8.02
N ALA A 19 5.28 -5.68 8.04
CA ALA A 19 4.23 -6.50 8.62
C ALA A 19 4.09 -6.15 10.11
N GLY A 20 3.06 -5.36 10.43
CA GLY A 20 2.61 -5.28 11.81
C GLY A 20 2.36 -6.66 12.35
N THR A 21 2.51 -6.85 13.66
CA THR A 21 2.18 -8.12 14.29
C THR A 21 0.68 -8.39 14.10
N LEU A 22 0.36 -9.08 13.00
CA LEU A 22 -0.97 -9.58 12.67
C LEU A 22 -1.38 -10.55 13.77
N THR A 23 -2.63 -10.47 14.21
CA THR A 23 -3.15 -11.50 15.11
C THR A 23 -3.32 -12.81 14.34
N GLY A 24 -3.42 -13.93 15.05
CA GLY A 24 -3.63 -15.23 14.40
C GLY A 24 -4.94 -15.30 13.57
N MET A 25 -5.93 -14.49 13.91
CA MET A 25 -7.18 -14.36 13.14
C MET A 25 -6.97 -13.55 11.86
N ASP A 26 -6.24 -12.42 11.94
CA ASP A 26 -5.94 -11.58 10.78
C ASP A 26 -5.12 -12.36 9.74
N GLN A 27 -4.15 -13.16 10.21
CA GLN A 27 -3.32 -14.01 9.37
C GLN A 27 -4.16 -15.05 8.60
N GLN A 28 -5.14 -15.68 9.27
CA GLN A 28 -5.99 -16.69 8.64
C GLN A 28 -6.92 -16.08 7.58
N GLU A 29 -7.42 -14.86 7.80
CA GLU A 29 -8.24 -14.16 6.82
C GLU A 29 -7.42 -13.74 5.58
N ILE A 30 -6.21 -13.23 5.79
CA ILE A 30 -5.27 -12.88 4.71
C ILE A 30 -4.90 -14.12 3.88
N GLU A 31 -4.60 -15.25 4.54
CA GLU A 31 -4.31 -16.51 3.86
C GLU A 31 -5.50 -17.02 3.04
N ALA A 32 -6.72 -16.94 3.59
CA ALA A 32 -7.93 -17.34 2.89
C ALA A 32 -8.21 -16.44 1.68
N PHE A 33 -8.05 -15.12 1.84
CA PHE A 33 -8.16 -14.17 0.73
C PHE A 33 -7.12 -14.46 -0.34
N TRP A 34 -5.85 -14.68 0.03
CA TRP A 34 -4.78 -14.97 -0.92
C TRP A 34 -5.04 -16.26 -1.71
N ALA A 35 -5.46 -17.32 -1.03
CA ALA A 35 -5.74 -18.61 -1.65
C ALA A 35 -6.81 -18.52 -2.75
N ASP A 36 -7.85 -17.71 -2.53
CA ASP A 36 -8.89 -17.44 -3.51
C ASP A 36 -8.42 -16.44 -4.60
N ALA A 37 -7.78 -15.34 -4.20
CA ALA A 37 -7.35 -14.28 -5.10
C ALA A 37 -6.32 -14.78 -6.13
N ARG A 38 -5.37 -15.63 -5.75
CA ARG A 38 -4.39 -16.18 -6.70
C ARG A 38 -5.03 -17.07 -7.78
N VAL A 39 -6.11 -17.77 -7.43
CA VAL A 39 -6.90 -18.57 -8.40
C VAL A 39 -7.62 -17.63 -9.36
N ARG A 40 -8.35 -16.65 -8.83
CA ARG A 40 -9.12 -15.68 -9.63
C ARG A 40 -8.22 -14.80 -10.52
N ALA A 41 -7.04 -14.44 -10.04
CA ALA A 41 -6.05 -13.66 -10.78
C ALA A 41 -5.28 -14.49 -11.84
N GLY A 42 -5.53 -15.79 -11.95
CA GLY A 42 -4.78 -16.68 -12.84
C GLY A 42 -3.29 -16.77 -12.48
N LEU A 43 -2.96 -16.57 -11.20
CA LEU A 43 -1.59 -16.63 -10.67
C LEU A 43 -1.15 -18.06 -10.33
N ASN A 44 -2.01 -19.05 -10.50
CA ASN A 44 -1.62 -20.44 -10.39
C ASN A 44 -0.73 -20.80 -11.60
N PRO A 45 0.55 -21.18 -11.38
CA PRO A 45 1.26 -21.90 -12.40
C PRO A 45 0.51 -23.22 -12.60
N ALA A 46 0.34 -23.62 -13.85
CA ALA A 46 -0.23 -24.91 -14.16
C ALA A 46 0.40 -26.01 -13.31
N HIS A 47 -0.42 -26.97 -12.90
CA HIS A 47 -0.06 -28.28 -12.38
C HIS A 47 0.71 -29.10 -13.45
N ALA A 48 1.78 -28.54 -14.03
CA ALA A 48 2.52 -29.10 -15.15
C ALA A 48 3.98 -28.68 -15.07
N LEU A 49 4.78 -29.55 -14.44
CA LEU A 49 6.22 -29.85 -14.70
C LEU A 49 7.21 -29.59 -13.57
N THR A 50 6.94 -28.76 -12.57
CA THR A 50 7.84 -28.61 -11.41
C THR A 50 7.02 -28.39 -10.15
N GLY A 51 7.36 -29.07 -9.05
CA GLY A 51 6.69 -28.88 -7.76
C GLY A 51 6.69 -27.41 -7.29
N PRO A 52 5.88 -27.06 -6.28
CA PRO A 52 5.70 -25.66 -5.89
C PRO A 52 7.04 -25.01 -5.53
N THR A 53 7.37 -23.91 -6.21
CA THR A 53 8.41 -23.00 -5.72
C THR A 53 7.87 -22.29 -4.49
N THR A 54 8.57 -22.39 -3.36
CA THR A 54 8.17 -21.95 -2.02
C THR A 54 7.77 -20.47 -1.90
N SER A 55 8.10 -19.63 -2.89
CA SER A 55 7.79 -18.21 -2.91
C SER A 55 6.35 -17.88 -3.32
N GLU A 56 5.64 -18.78 -4.02
CA GLU A 56 4.29 -18.53 -4.54
C GLU A 56 3.17 -19.03 -3.62
N SER A 57 3.54 -19.76 -2.56
CA SER A 57 2.60 -20.26 -1.55
C SER A 57 2.27 -19.23 -0.47
N MET A 58 3.17 -18.28 -0.19
CA MET A 58 2.99 -17.28 0.85
C MET A 58 2.14 -16.10 0.35
N PRO A 59 1.26 -15.53 1.19
CA PRO A 59 0.58 -14.29 0.84
C PRO A 59 1.61 -13.15 0.64
N PRO A 60 1.41 -12.27 -0.34
CA PRO A 60 2.22 -11.06 -0.47
C PRO A 60 1.97 -10.11 0.71
N PRO A 61 2.77 -9.04 0.86
CA PRO A 61 2.55 -8.03 1.90
C PRO A 61 1.11 -7.52 1.90
N ALA A 62 0.54 -7.36 3.11
CA ALA A 62 -0.82 -6.88 3.33
C ALA A 62 -0.79 -5.58 4.14
N TRP A 63 -1.41 -4.53 3.62
CA TRP A 63 -1.37 -3.19 4.21
C TRP A 63 -2.60 -2.35 3.81
N SER A 64 -2.90 -1.30 4.58
CA SER A 64 -4.01 -0.37 4.33
C SER A 64 -3.49 0.98 3.84
N PHE A 65 -4.22 1.69 2.98
CA PHE A 65 -3.91 3.07 2.56
C PHE A 65 -4.09 4.12 3.69
N GLY A 66 -3.34 5.23 3.65
CA GLY A 66 -3.47 6.37 4.58
C GLY A 66 -3.11 6.07 6.04
N ALA A 67 -3.23 7.07 6.92
CA ALA A 67 -2.72 7.08 8.30
C ALA A 67 -3.66 6.50 9.38
N ASP A 68 -4.95 6.38 9.06
CA ASP A 68 -6.01 6.02 9.99
C ASP A 68 -7.09 5.16 9.28
N PRO A 69 -8.07 4.56 10.00
CA PRO A 69 -8.94 3.56 9.42
C PRO A 69 -10.01 4.21 8.54
N ASP A 70 -10.40 5.46 8.83
CA ASP A 70 -11.27 6.23 7.95
C ASP A 70 -10.51 6.58 6.67
N GLN A 71 -9.22 6.93 6.80
CA GLN A 71 -8.30 7.08 5.69
C GLN A 71 -8.24 5.84 4.81
N ALA A 72 -7.93 4.69 5.40
CA ALA A 72 -7.90 3.39 4.74
C ALA A 72 -9.19 3.08 4.01
N ASN A 73 -10.34 3.28 4.67
CA ASN A 73 -11.64 2.99 4.08
C ASN A 73 -11.90 3.83 2.82
N ARG A 74 -11.75 5.17 2.87
CA ARG A 74 -12.07 5.97 1.67
C ARG A 74 -11.02 5.82 0.56
N LEU A 75 -9.74 5.64 0.90
CA LEU A 75 -8.70 5.43 -0.12
C LEU A 75 -8.86 4.08 -0.80
N LEU A 76 -9.23 3.04 -0.05
CA LEU A 76 -9.59 1.75 -0.62
C LEU A 76 -10.81 1.88 -1.55
N GLN A 77 -11.85 2.66 -1.19
CA GLN A 77 -12.98 2.85 -2.11
C GLN A 77 -12.52 3.42 -3.46
N LEU A 78 -11.62 4.40 -3.48
CA LEU A 78 -11.07 4.93 -4.73
C LEU A 78 -10.33 3.85 -5.56
N VAL A 79 -9.66 2.90 -4.90
CA VAL A 79 -9.02 1.75 -5.56
C VAL A 79 -10.06 0.80 -6.15
N LEU A 80 -11.11 0.48 -5.38
CA LEU A 80 -12.19 -0.41 -5.82
C LEU A 80 -12.99 0.19 -6.99
N ASP A 81 -13.16 1.51 -7.00
CA ASP A 81 -13.81 2.26 -8.09
C ASP A 81 -12.90 2.42 -9.32
N GLY A 82 -11.62 2.01 -9.23
CA GLY A 82 -10.62 2.17 -10.30
C GLY A 82 -10.15 3.62 -10.49
N THR A 83 -10.47 4.51 -9.56
CA THR A 83 -10.05 5.92 -9.58
C THR A 83 -8.62 6.09 -9.11
N LYS A 84 -8.24 5.42 -8.01
CA LYS A 84 -6.86 5.38 -7.50
C LYS A 84 -6.12 4.20 -8.11
N THR A 85 -5.08 4.50 -8.87
CA THR A 85 -4.21 3.55 -9.60
C THR A 85 -2.73 3.84 -9.37
N ALA A 86 -2.43 4.76 -8.47
CA ALA A 86 -1.08 5.12 -8.07
C ALA A 86 -1.00 5.43 -6.58
N THR A 87 0.20 5.36 -6.03
CA THR A 87 0.53 5.72 -4.65
C THR A 87 1.94 6.27 -4.57
N ALA A 88 2.20 7.11 -3.58
CA ALA A 88 3.53 7.61 -3.24
C ALA A 88 4.00 7.10 -1.87
N SER A 89 5.31 7.11 -1.62
CA SER A 89 5.93 6.88 -0.30
C SER A 89 7.31 7.55 -0.22
N ALA A 90 7.84 7.77 0.98
CA ALA A 90 9.16 8.39 1.14
C ALA A 90 10.28 7.36 0.97
N GLU A 91 11.21 7.55 0.03
CA GLU A 91 12.35 6.63 -0.18
C GLU A 91 13.25 6.56 1.06
N TRP A 92 13.28 7.62 1.86
CA TRP A 92 14.03 7.66 3.11
C TRP A 92 13.48 6.68 4.17
N ASP A 93 12.18 6.39 4.18
CA ASP A 93 11.63 5.45 5.16
C ASP A 93 12.15 4.03 4.88
N TYR A 94 12.18 3.61 3.61
CA TYR A 94 12.78 2.31 3.22
C TYR A 94 14.24 2.19 3.67
N LYS A 95 15.00 3.28 3.60
CA LYS A 95 16.41 3.31 4.04
C LYS A 95 16.56 3.16 5.55
N VAL A 96 15.66 3.75 6.32
CA VAL A 96 15.66 3.65 7.78
C VAL A 96 15.26 2.24 8.22
N GLU A 97 14.30 1.64 7.54
CA GLU A 97 13.77 0.31 7.87
C GLU A 97 14.62 -0.82 7.28
N GLY A 98 15.52 -0.52 6.34
CA GLY A 98 16.33 -1.52 5.66
C GLY A 98 15.53 -2.36 4.65
N GLU A 99 14.38 -1.84 4.20
CA GLU A 99 13.53 -2.47 3.20
C GLU A 99 13.99 -2.16 1.78
N ALA A 100 13.73 -3.10 0.87
CA ALA A 100 13.92 -2.86 -0.56
C ALA A 100 12.76 -2.01 -1.11
N LEU A 101 13.07 -1.17 -2.10
CA LEU A 101 12.04 -0.48 -2.87
C LEU A 101 11.15 -1.50 -3.61
N PRO A 102 9.87 -1.17 -3.83
CA PRO A 102 8.98 -1.99 -4.63
C PRO A 102 9.49 -2.14 -6.07
N THR A 103 9.11 -3.24 -6.72
CA THR A 103 9.46 -3.51 -8.12
C THR A 103 8.22 -3.79 -8.97
N PRO A 104 8.24 -3.44 -10.28
CA PRO A 104 7.18 -3.86 -11.19
C PRO A 104 6.99 -5.39 -11.17
N GLY A 105 5.74 -5.82 -10.94
CA GLY A 105 5.39 -7.23 -10.77
C GLY A 105 5.03 -7.59 -9.33
N ASP A 106 5.48 -6.81 -8.34
CA ASP A 106 5.15 -7.02 -6.94
C ASP A 106 3.63 -7.07 -6.72
N LEU A 107 3.22 -7.99 -5.86
CA LEU A 107 1.84 -8.11 -5.43
C LEU A 107 1.68 -7.47 -4.04
N SER A 108 0.49 -6.94 -3.77
CA SER A 108 0.11 -6.49 -2.43
C SER A 108 -1.37 -6.73 -2.19
N ILE A 109 -1.71 -7.13 -0.97
CA ILE A 109 -3.09 -7.22 -0.50
C ILE A 109 -3.44 -5.89 0.18
N ILE A 110 -4.50 -5.25 -0.28
CA ILE A 110 -4.99 -4.01 0.31
C ILE A 110 -6.09 -4.32 1.30
N LEU A 111 -5.88 -3.85 2.52
CA LEU A 111 -6.79 -3.99 3.66
C LEU A 111 -7.69 -2.75 3.80
N ASP A 112 -8.88 -2.93 4.38
CA ASP A 112 -9.73 -1.82 4.82
C ASP A 112 -9.28 -1.26 6.18
N GLY A 113 -10.03 -0.30 6.71
CA GLY A 113 -9.75 0.32 8.01
C GLY A 113 -9.95 -0.61 9.21
N ALA A 114 -10.62 -1.75 9.03
CA ALA A 114 -10.77 -2.77 10.06
C ALA A 114 -9.73 -3.89 9.93
N GLY A 115 -8.84 -3.83 8.92
CA GLY A 115 -7.81 -4.82 8.67
C GLY A 115 -8.26 -6.00 7.80
N HIS A 116 -9.45 -5.95 7.21
CA HIS A 116 -9.93 -7.04 6.35
C HIS A 116 -9.38 -6.90 4.93
N PRO A 117 -8.96 -7.98 4.26
CA PRO A 117 -8.42 -7.93 2.90
C PRO A 117 -9.52 -7.74 1.85
N ARG A 118 -9.36 -6.71 1.02
CA ARG A 118 -10.39 -6.25 0.06
C ARG A 118 -9.95 -6.23 -1.39
N ALA A 119 -8.65 -6.06 -1.66
CA ALA A 119 -8.14 -6.09 -3.02
C ALA A 119 -6.76 -6.74 -3.12
N LEU A 120 -6.47 -7.36 -4.26
CA LEU A 120 -5.11 -7.75 -4.67
C LEU A 120 -4.69 -6.80 -5.79
N ILE A 121 -3.59 -6.08 -5.59
CA ILE A 121 -3.00 -5.20 -6.60
C ILE A 121 -1.67 -5.76 -7.10
N ARG A 122 -1.28 -5.33 -8.31
CA ARG A 122 0.05 -5.54 -8.86
C ARG A 122 0.68 -4.20 -9.22
N THR A 123 1.88 -3.93 -8.70
CA THR A 123 2.69 -2.79 -9.11
C THR A 123 3.09 -2.97 -10.58
N THR A 124 2.81 -1.97 -11.40
CA THR A 124 3.10 -1.98 -12.85
C THR A 124 4.30 -1.12 -13.19
N GLU A 125 4.53 -0.04 -12.45
CA GLU A 125 5.63 0.90 -12.66
C GLU A 125 6.12 1.43 -11.33
N VAL A 126 7.43 1.66 -11.22
CA VAL A 126 8.07 2.30 -10.06
C VAL A 126 9.07 3.33 -10.56
N SER A 127 9.05 4.52 -9.98
CA SER A 127 10.07 5.56 -10.22
C SER A 127 10.36 6.31 -8.93
N VAL A 128 11.56 6.86 -8.81
CA VAL A 128 11.92 7.74 -7.68
C VAL A 128 12.23 9.13 -8.22
N VAL A 129 11.52 10.13 -7.73
CA VAL A 129 11.69 11.54 -8.12
C VAL A 129 11.67 12.44 -6.89
N PRO A 130 12.27 13.63 -6.93
CA PRO A 130 12.06 14.64 -5.90
C PRO A 130 10.57 15.01 -5.76
N PHE A 131 10.10 15.27 -4.54
CA PHE A 131 8.70 15.60 -4.25
C PHE A 131 8.16 16.76 -5.11
N ASP A 132 8.97 17.80 -5.32
CA ASP A 132 8.62 18.95 -6.15
C ASP A 132 8.61 18.67 -7.67
N GLN A 133 9.12 17.50 -8.09
CA GLN A 133 9.14 17.02 -9.47
C GLN A 133 8.06 15.96 -9.77
N VAL A 134 7.22 15.61 -8.80
CA VAL A 134 6.02 14.80 -9.07
C VAL A 134 5.10 15.55 -10.04
N ASP A 135 4.72 14.87 -11.13
CA ASP A 135 3.91 15.44 -12.19
C ASP A 135 2.40 15.33 -11.93
N SER A 136 1.61 16.05 -12.73
CA SER A 136 0.16 16.03 -12.64
C SER A 136 -0.45 14.68 -13.00
N ASP A 137 0.22 13.88 -13.82
CA ASP A 137 -0.30 12.59 -14.30
C ASP A 137 -0.24 11.53 -13.19
N HIS A 138 0.77 11.61 -12.32
CA HIS A 138 0.84 10.80 -11.10
C HIS A 138 -0.22 11.27 -10.08
N ALA A 139 -0.26 12.58 -9.79
CA ALA A 139 -1.25 13.15 -8.87
C ALA A 139 -2.70 12.81 -9.28
N TYR A 140 -3.01 12.90 -10.57
CA TYR A 140 -4.33 12.54 -11.09
C TYR A 140 -4.64 11.05 -10.92
N ALA A 141 -3.63 10.18 -11.06
CA ALA A 141 -3.77 8.74 -10.91
C ALA A 141 -3.90 8.28 -9.45
N GLU A 142 -3.41 9.07 -8.49
CA GLU A 142 -3.68 8.85 -7.06
C GLU A 142 -5.15 9.07 -6.71
N GLY A 143 -5.87 9.86 -7.50
CA GLY A 143 -7.34 9.90 -7.50
C GLY A 143 -7.97 10.60 -6.29
N GLU A 144 -7.17 11.21 -5.42
CA GLU A 144 -7.63 11.86 -4.19
C GLU A 144 -8.13 13.29 -4.43
N GLY A 145 -9.07 13.74 -3.60
CA GLY A 145 -9.57 15.11 -3.60
C GLY A 145 -10.09 15.56 -4.98
N ASP A 146 -9.62 16.70 -5.45
CA ASP A 146 -9.94 17.28 -6.75
C ASP A 146 -9.05 16.75 -7.90
N ARG A 147 -8.16 15.79 -7.60
CA ARG A 147 -7.20 15.18 -8.53
C ARG A 147 -6.22 16.17 -9.16
N SER A 148 -6.01 17.31 -8.52
CA SER A 148 -5.04 18.32 -8.95
C SER A 148 -3.66 18.06 -8.34
N LEU A 149 -2.60 18.47 -9.05
CA LEU A 149 -1.25 18.44 -8.50
C LEU A 149 -1.10 19.35 -7.27
N ALA A 150 -1.83 20.47 -7.22
CA ALA A 150 -1.80 21.38 -6.09
C ALA A 150 -2.37 20.73 -4.82
N GLY A 151 -3.55 20.11 -4.93
CA GLY A 151 -4.17 19.37 -3.83
C GLY A 151 -3.32 18.17 -3.40
N TRP A 152 -2.75 17.44 -4.37
CA TRP A 152 -1.82 16.34 -4.08
C TRP A 152 -0.63 16.80 -3.24
N ARG A 153 0.01 17.92 -3.61
CA ARG A 153 1.17 18.46 -2.87
C ARG A 153 0.79 18.88 -1.45
N GLU A 154 -0.35 19.53 -1.27
CA GLU A 154 -0.81 19.95 0.06
C GLU A 154 -1.02 18.74 0.99
N VAL A 155 -1.76 17.74 0.51
CA VAL A 155 -2.05 16.52 1.27
C VAL A 155 -0.78 15.74 1.59
N HIS A 156 0.09 15.53 0.61
CA HIS A 156 1.31 14.73 0.81
C HIS A 156 2.36 15.46 1.64
N GLN A 157 2.50 16.78 1.51
CA GLN A 157 3.37 17.54 2.39
C GLN A 157 2.92 17.42 3.85
N GLN A 158 1.61 17.55 4.11
CA GLN A 158 1.05 17.37 5.44
C GLN A 158 1.32 15.95 5.96
N PHE A 159 1.11 14.94 5.12
CA PHE A 159 1.34 13.55 5.46
C PHE A 159 2.82 13.30 5.83
N PHE A 160 3.76 13.62 4.94
CA PHE A 160 5.19 13.40 5.18
C PHE A 160 5.72 14.19 6.38
N THR A 161 5.11 15.34 6.70
CA THR A 161 5.44 16.09 7.92
C THR A 161 5.01 15.37 9.19
N GLN A 162 3.88 14.65 9.16
CA GLN A 162 3.25 14.06 10.36
C GLN A 162 3.57 12.59 10.56
N HIS A 163 3.83 11.86 9.49
CA HIS A 163 3.80 10.39 9.47
C HIS A 163 5.03 9.73 8.84
N ALA A 164 6.04 10.50 8.41
CA ALA A 164 7.28 9.90 7.90
C ALA A 164 7.95 9.02 8.96
N GLY A 165 8.45 7.87 8.55
CA GLY A 165 9.23 6.96 9.40
C GLY A 165 10.64 7.49 9.69
N HIS A 166 11.15 8.40 8.86
CA HIS A 166 12.45 9.04 9.01
C HIS A 166 12.43 10.30 9.89
N ASP A 167 13.57 10.64 10.48
CA ASP A 167 13.76 11.80 11.38
C ASP A 167 14.11 13.12 10.66
N ARG A 168 14.16 13.12 9.32
CA ARG A 168 14.61 14.25 8.50
C ARG A 168 13.59 15.37 8.30
N GLY A 169 12.32 15.11 8.64
CA GLY A 169 11.20 16.00 8.32
C GLY A 169 10.92 16.11 6.82
N PHE A 170 9.90 16.89 6.47
CA PHE A 170 9.56 17.14 5.07
C PHE A 170 10.59 18.05 4.39
N SER A 171 10.94 17.71 3.14
CA SER A 171 11.69 18.58 2.24
C SER A 171 11.09 18.52 0.83
N ALA A 172 11.05 19.64 0.13
CA ALA A 172 10.53 19.71 -1.24
C ALA A 172 11.37 18.88 -2.24
N ASP A 173 12.63 18.64 -1.93
CA ASP A 173 13.54 17.81 -2.73
C ASP A 173 13.66 16.36 -2.20
N MET A 174 12.84 15.97 -1.20
CA MET A 174 12.90 14.61 -0.67
C MET A 174 12.56 13.59 -1.77
N PRO A 175 13.28 12.46 -1.84
CA PRO A 175 13.01 11.42 -2.83
C PRO A 175 11.71 10.69 -2.49
N VAL A 176 10.77 10.72 -3.42
CA VAL A 176 9.47 10.05 -3.33
C VAL A 176 9.47 8.87 -4.29
N VAL A 177 9.12 7.71 -3.76
CA VAL A 177 8.84 6.51 -4.54
C VAL A 177 7.43 6.62 -5.07
N LEU A 178 7.28 6.60 -6.38
CA LEU A 178 6.01 6.63 -7.09
C LEU A 178 5.72 5.24 -7.64
N GLU A 179 4.61 4.65 -7.23
CA GLU A 179 4.12 3.38 -7.76
C GLU A 179 2.87 3.61 -8.60
N ARG A 180 2.80 2.97 -9.77
CA ARG A 180 1.52 2.71 -10.45
C ARG A 180 1.15 1.26 -10.24
N PHE A 181 -0.14 0.98 -10.15
CA PHE A 181 -0.63 -0.38 -9.96
C PHE A 181 -1.94 -0.63 -10.70
N LYS A 182 -2.26 -1.91 -10.83
CA LYS A 182 -3.59 -2.37 -11.27
C LYS A 182 -4.20 -3.31 -10.24
N VAL A 183 -5.52 -3.23 -10.09
CA VAL A 183 -6.29 -4.20 -9.33
C VAL A 183 -6.41 -5.50 -10.14
N LEU A 184 -6.06 -6.63 -9.53
CA LEU A 184 -6.25 -7.96 -10.11
C LEU A 184 -7.55 -8.59 -9.64
N VAL A 185 -7.87 -8.42 -8.36
CA VAL A 185 -9.00 -9.06 -7.69
C VAL A 185 -9.57 -8.12 -6.64
N THR A 186 -10.89 -8.10 -6.50
CA THR A 186 -11.62 -7.42 -5.42
C THR A 186 -12.52 -8.38 -4.66
N ARG A 187 -12.92 -7.98 -3.45
CA ARG A 187 -13.88 -8.68 -2.58
C ARG A 187 -15.00 -7.76 -2.11
#